data_AF-A0A2E0ZAH6-F1
#
_entry.id   AF-A0A2E0ZAH6-F1
#
_cell.length_a   1.000
_cell.length_b   1.000
_cell.length_c   1.000
_cell.angle_alpha   90.00
_cell.angle_beta   90.00
_cell.angle_gamma   90.00
#
_symmetry.space_group_name_H-M   'P 1'
#
loop_
_entity.id
_entity.type
_entity.pdbx_description
1 polymer ?
#
loop_
_entity_poly.entity_id
_entity_poly.type
_entity_poly.pdbx_seq_one_letter_code
_entity_poly.pdbx_strand_id
1 'polypeptide(L)'
;MTQLRVPDEMTAVILDSFSGPEALRVEQRPVPRPSKDEVLVKVAASPINPSDLAYLEGNYGFKNQPPVIPGGEGSGTVVAVGPGMAGRYFLGKRVACLSQGKGSGMWAEYVVTTAMGGVLPLHRSVSLEQGAMSMINPLTASAFLEIAKKGGHKTIVLTAAASSLGQMVNRLCRSQGVQVINVVRREAQVALLKEQGAAIVLNSSEDDFDQQLHDACHQADARLAFDAVAGAMTRQLLDALPEHSRVTVYSCLSYEAPKVGPDHLIFEDKAVNGFWLGPWMNNMNLLQILMLWRRAQRLMAVELKSEVRAQYPFQEAKKAVQDYLSQMTGGKILLKPK
;
A
#
# COMPACT_ATOMS: atom_id res chain seq x y z
N MET A 1 7.89 -32.41 -14.57
CA MET A 1 7.25 -31.41 -13.69
C MET A 1 5.81 -31.82 -13.51
N THR A 2 5.46 -32.34 -12.34
CA THR A 2 4.08 -32.74 -12.02
C THR A 2 3.21 -31.49 -12.06
N GLN A 3 2.24 -31.43 -12.98
CA GLN A 3 1.22 -30.38 -12.93
C GLN A 3 0.54 -30.49 -11.57
N LEU A 4 0.62 -29.43 -10.76
CA LEU A 4 -0.14 -29.34 -9.51
C LEU A 4 -1.61 -29.49 -9.88
N ARG A 5 -2.26 -30.54 -9.38
CA ARG A 5 -3.69 -30.75 -9.59
C ARG A 5 -4.44 -29.60 -8.92
N VAL A 6 -5.04 -28.74 -9.73
CA VAL A 6 -5.92 -27.66 -9.26
C VAL A 6 -7.24 -28.30 -8.80
N PRO A 7 -7.70 -28.06 -7.56
CA PRO A 7 -8.97 -28.60 -7.08
C PRO A 7 -10.15 -27.91 -7.76
N ASP A 8 -11.34 -28.53 -7.69
CA ASP A 8 -12.56 -27.93 -8.23
C ASP A 8 -13.06 -26.76 -7.35
N GLU A 9 -12.81 -26.85 -6.04
CA GLU A 9 -13.19 -25.84 -5.05
C GLU A 9 -11.99 -25.34 -4.23
N MET A 10 -12.15 -24.17 -3.65
CA MET A 10 -11.21 -23.51 -2.76
C MET A 10 -11.91 -22.82 -1.59
N THR A 11 -11.16 -22.63 -0.52
CA THR A 11 -11.55 -21.72 0.56
C THR A 11 -11.35 -20.26 0.09
N ALA A 12 -12.33 -19.40 0.35
CA ALA A 12 -12.20 -17.96 0.17
C ALA A 12 -12.85 -17.19 1.33
N VAL A 13 -12.26 -16.04 1.66
CA VAL A 13 -12.90 -15.05 2.52
C VAL A 13 -13.83 -14.22 1.65
N ILE A 14 -15.10 -14.18 2.01
CA ILE A 14 -16.15 -13.43 1.33
C ILE A 14 -16.54 -12.24 2.21
N LEU A 15 -16.63 -11.08 1.58
CA LEU A 15 -17.28 -9.89 2.14
C LEU A 15 -18.72 -9.87 1.61
N ASP A 16 -19.71 -10.04 2.50
CA ASP A 16 -21.13 -10.09 2.12
C ASP A 16 -21.77 -8.71 1.91
N SER A 17 -21.25 -7.70 2.59
CA SER A 17 -21.72 -6.31 2.52
C SER A 17 -20.60 -5.36 2.94
N PHE A 18 -20.71 -4.08 2.58
CA PHE A 18 -19.77 -3.04 3.00
C PHE A 18 -20.03 -2.58 4.44
N SER A 19 -19.91 -3.49 5.40
CA SER A 19 -20.07 -3.20 6.83
C SER A 19 -18.85 -3.61 7.66
N GLY A 20 -17.66 -3.51 7.05
CA GLY A 20 -16.39 -3.76 7.72
C GLY A 20 -16.14 -5.26 8.03
N PRO A 21 -15.31 -5.57 9.04
CA PRO A 21 -14.90 -6.94 9.34
C PRO A 21 -16.04 -7.89 9.74
N GLU A 22 -17.16 -7.34 10.21
CA GLU A 22 -18.31 -8.14 10.65
C GLU A 22 -19.01 -8.86 9.49
N ALA A 23 -18.88 -8.37 8.26
CA ALA A 23 -19.41 -9.00 7.06
C ALA A 23 -18.46 -10.00 6.40
N LEU A 24 -17.34 -10.33 7.06
CA LEU A 24 -16.40 -11.35 6.58
C LEU A 24 -16.86 -12.74 6.99
N ARG A 25 -17.03 -13.63 6.03
CA ARG A 25 -17.24 -15.06 6.24
C ARG A 25 -16.32 -15.89 5.36
N VAL A 26 -16.17 -17.16 5.70
CA VAL A 26 -15.39 -18.11 4.90
C VAL A 26 -16.34 -19.05 4.17
N GLU A 27 -16.13 -19.23 2.88
CA GLU A 27 -16.97 -20.08 2.02
C GLU A 27 -16.09 -20.97 1.12
N GLN A 28 -16.62 -22.13 0.75
CA GLN A 28 -16.09 -22.92 -0.37
C GLN A 28 -16.60 -22.32 -1.69
N ARG A 29 -15.69 -22.07 -2.64
CA ARG A 29 -16.01 -21.50 -3.96
C ARG A 29 -15.35 -22.32 -5.05
N PRO A 30 -15.93 -22.37 -6.27
CA PRO A 30 -15.22 -22.95 -7.41
C PRO A 30 -13.88 -22.24 -7.65
N VAL A 31 -12.83 -23.00 -7.97
CA VAL A 31 -11.56 -22.39 -8.39
C VAL A 31 -11.76 -21.71 -9.75
N PRO A 32 -11.45 -20.40 -9.87
CA PRO A 32 -11.64 -19.69 -11.13
C PRO A 32 -10.68 -20.22 -12.21
N ARG A 33 -11.15 -20.22 -13.46
CA ARG A 33 -10.35 -20.62 -14.62
C ARG A 33 -9.78 -19.38 -15.31
N PRO A 34 -8.46 -19.32 -15.59
CA PRO A 34 -7.88 -18.16 -16.25
C PRO A 34 -8.32 -18.07 -17.71
N SER A 35 -8.75 -16.88 -18.13
CA SER A 35 -9.08 -16.54 -19.51
C SER A 35 -7.81 -16.19 -20.30
N LYS A 36 -7.97 -15.77 -21.56
CA LYS A 36 -6.85 -15.40 -22.42
C LYS A 36 -5.93 -14.37 -21.74
N ASP A 37 -4.62 -14.65 -21.76
CA ASP A 37 -3.55 -13.83 -21.16
C ASP A 37 -3.69 -13.59 -19.64
N GLU A 38 -4.44 -14.46 -18.96
CA GLU A 38 -4.53 -14.51 -17.50
C GLU A 38 -3.76 -15.70 -16.92
N VAL A 39 -3.46 -15.60 -15.63
CA VAL A 39 -2.78 -16.63 -14.85
C VAL A 39 -3.61 -16.98 -13.62
N LEU A 40 -3.61 -18.25 -13.23
CA LEU A 40 -4.15 -18.73 -11.97
C LEU A 40 -3.00 -18.87 -10.96
N VAL A 41 -3.08 -18.12 -9.88
CA VAL A 41 -2.09 -18.14 -8.82
C VAL A 41 -2.66 -18.91 -7.63
N LYS A 42 -1.94 -19.94 -7.17
CA LYS A 42 -2.14 -20.52 -5.84
C LYS A 42 -1.51 -19.58 -4.83
N VAL A 43 -2.35 -18.88 -4.08
CA VAL A 43 -1.94 -17.88 -3.08
C VAL A 43 -1.19 -18.59 -1.96
N ALA A 44 -0.19 -17.92 -1.41
CA ALA A 44 0.58 -18.38 -0.26
C ALA A 44 0.45 -17.44 0.94
N ALA A 45 0.33 -16.13 0.68
CA ALA A 45 0.06 -15.13 1.70
C ALA A 45 -0.56 -13.88 1.05
N SER A 46 -1.35 -13.14 1.82
CA SER A 46 -1.87 -11.82 1.47
C SER A 46 -1.89 -10.95 2.74
N PRO A 47 -1.33 -9.73 2.71
CA PRO A 47 -1.36 -8.84 3.86
C PRO A 47 -2.71 -8.15 4.01
N ILE A 48 -2.91 -7.59 5.19
CA ILE A 48 -3.94 -6.59 5.46
C ILE A 48 -3.29 -5.20 5.34
N ASN A 49 -3.84 -4.37 4.45
CA ASN A 49 -3.47 -2.97 4.26
C ASN A 49 -4.61 -2.03 4.69
N PRO A 50 -4.32 -0.75 4.98
CA PRO A 50 -5.38 0.25 5.21
C PRO A 50 -6.36 0.38 4.03
N SER A 51 -5.88 0.16 2.80
CA SER A 51 -6.74 0.12 1.60
C SER A 51 -7.74 -1.03 1.63
N ASP A 52 -7.38 -2.17 2.23
CA ASP A 52 -8.32 -3.28 2.40
C ASP A 52 -9.41 -2.90 3.40
N LEU A 53 -9.05 -2.24 4.51
CA LEU A 53 -10.03 -1.74 5.48
C LEU A 53 -11.03 -0.77 4.85
N ALA A 54 -10.53 0.22 4.10
CA ALA A 54 -11.38 1.15 3.36
C ALA A 54 -12.28 0.41 2.36
N TYR A 55 -11.78 -0.67 1.75
CA TYR A 55 -12.58 -1.49 0.84
C TYR A 55 -13.68 -2.27 1.56
N LEU A 56 -13.42 -2.83 2.75
CA LEU A 56 -14.43 -3.51 3.56
C LEU A 56 -15.57 -2.58 3.99
N GLU A 57 -15.30 -1.28 4.09
CA GLU A 57 -16.29 -0.25 4.45
C GLU A 57 -16.95 0.41 3.23
N GLY A 58 -16.59 0.02 2.00
CA GLY A 58 -17.13 0.62 0.78
C GLY A 58 -16.57 2.02 0.46
N ASN A 59 -15.52 2.44 1.16
CA ASN A 59 -14.87 3.75 1.04
C ASN A 59 -13.66 3.75 0.07
N TYR A 60 -13.41 2.65 -0.63
CA TYR A 60 -12.29 2.54 -1.57
C TYR A 60 -12.71 2.82 -3.02
N GLY A 61 -11.74 3.14 -3.88
CA GLY A 61 -12.01 3.55 -5.27
C GLY A 61 -12.63 2.48 -6.19
N PHE A 62 -12.59 1.21 -5.79
CA PHE A 62 -13.23 0.11 -6.54
C PHE A 62 -14.69 -0.08 -6.11
N LYS A 63 -15.57 -0.40 -7.07
CA LYS A 63 -17.03 -0.49 -6.86
C LYS A 63 -17.60 -1.90 -7.08
N ASN A 64 -16.83 -2.95 -6.81
CA ASN A 64 -17.33 -4.32 -6.95
C ASN A 64 -18.42 -4.57 -5.90
N GLN A 65 -19.62 -4.94 -6.35
CA GLN A 65 -20.77 -5.16 -5.47
C GLN A 65 -20.62 -6.48 -4.71
N PRO A 66 -20.70 -6.49 -3.37
CA PRO A 66 -20.76 -7.71 -2.57
C PRO A 66 -21.89 -8.66 -3.03
N PRO A 67 -21.73 -9.99 -2.90
CA PRO A 67 -20.62 -10.68 -2.25
C PRO A 67 -19.34 -10.72 -3.11
N VAL A 68 -18.20 -10.38 -2.50
CA VAL A 68 -16.89 -10.27 -3.18
C VAL A 68 -15.77 -10.86 -2.33
N ILE A 69 -14.66 -11.22 -2.97
CA ILE A 69 -13.43 -11.63 -2.27
C ILE A 69 -12.54 -10.39 -2.13
N PRO A 70 -12.25 -9.90 -0.91
CA PRO A 70 -11.33 -8.78 -0.67
C PRO A 70 -9.85 -9.17 -0.79
N GLY A 71 -8.95 -8.20 -0.57
CA GLY A 71 -7.51 -8.36 -0.57
C GLY A 71 -6.83 -7.74 -1.80
N GLY A 72 -6.07 -6.67 -1.59
CA GLY A 72 -5.48 -5.87 -2.66
C GLY A 72 -4.16 -6.40 -3.22
N GLU A 73 -3.39 -7.17 -2.45
CA GLU A 73 -2.11 -7.74 -2.91
C GLU A 73 -1.86 -9.11 -2.27
N GLY A 74 -0.89 -9.85 -2.81
CA GLY A 74 -0.46 -11.11 -2.24
C GLY A 74 0.70 -11.72 -3.00
N SER A 75 1.05 -12.94 -2.66
CA SER A 75 2.03 -13.73 -3.40
C SER A 75 1.59 -15.18 -3.52
N GLY A 76 2.21 -15.89 -4.44
CA GLY A 76 1.91 -17.29 -4.64
C GLY A 76 2.72 -17.91 -5.77
N THR A 77 2.25 -19.04 -6.26
CA THR A 77 2.84 -19.72 -7.42
C THR A 77 1.81 -19.81 -8.53
N VAL A 78 2.21 -19.53 -9.77
CA VAL A 78 1.31 -19.71 -10.92
C VAL A 78 1.17 -21.20 -11.22
N VAL A 79 -0.06 -21.71 -11.14
CA VAL A 79 -0.39 -23.14 -11.28
C VAL A 79 -1.14 -23.47 -12.57
N ALA A 80 -1.78 -22.48 -13.20
CA ALA A 80 -2.38 -22.61 -14.51
C ALA A 80 -2.33 -21.27 -15.26
N VAL A 81 -2.48 -21.32 -16.57
CA VAL A 81 -2.50 -20.13 -17.44
C VAL A 81 -3.61 -20.32 -18.46
N GLY A 82 -4.28 -19.24 -18.84
CA GLY A 82 -5.25 -19.30 -19.91
C GLY A 82 -4.58 -19.32 -21.29
N PRO A 83 -5.38 -19.34 -22.37
CA PRO A 83 -4.86 -19.25 -23.73
C PRO A 83 -4.00 -17.99 -23.95
N GLY A 84 -3.08 -18.02 -24.91
CA GLY A 84 -2.17 -16.90 -25.18
C GLY A 84 -0.74 -17.15 -24.75
N MET A 85 0.15 -16.19 -25.03
CA MET A 85 1.59 -16.32 -24.78
C MET A 85 2.03 -15.63 -23.50
N ALA A 86 1.33 -14.57 -23.07
CA ALA A 86 1.78 -13.74 -21.95
C ALA A 86 1.86 -14.55 -20.64
N GLY A 87 0.84 -15.38 -20.37
CA GLY A 87 0.78 -16.20 -19.17
C GLY A 87 1.85 -17.30 -19.11
N ARG A 88 2.27 -17.85 -20.25
CA ARG A 88 3.17 -19.03 -20.32
C ARG A 88 4.51 -18.79 -19.61
N TYR A 89 5.03 -17.57 -19.65
CA TYR A 89 6.26 -17.22 -18.94
C TYR A 89 6.15 -17.45 -17.43
N PHE A 90 4.96 -17.27 -16.85
CA PHE A 90 4.77 -17.29 -15.41
C PHE A 90 4.52 -18.69 -14.84
N LEU A 91 4.13 -19.68 -15.65
CA LEU A 91 3.76 -21.01 -15.17
C LEU A 91 4.88 -21.63 -14.30
N GLY A 92 4.52 -22.04 -13.08
CA GLY A 92 5.44 -22.60 -12.08
C GLY A 92 6.32 -21.58 -11.36
N LYS A 93 6.28 -20.28 -11.71
CA LYS A 93 7.04 -19.24 -11.03
C LYS A 93 6.31 -18.75 -9.78
N ARG A 94 7.10 -18.34 -8.80
CA ARG A 94 6.64 -17.54 -7.66
C ARG A 94 6.45 -16.10 -8.10
N VAL A 95 5.33 -15.51 -7.72
CA VAL A 95 4.92 -14.16 -8.14
C VAL A 95 4.40 -13.36 -6.96
N ALA A 96 4.61 -12.04 -7.03
CA ALA A 96 3.80 -11.08 -6.32
C ALA A 96 2.62 -10.69 -7.20
N CYS A 97 1.47 -10.46 -6.57
CA CYS A 97 0.20 -10.22 -7.23
C CYS A 97 -0.39 -8.90 -6.72
N LEU A 98 -1.00 -8.15 -7.62
CA LEU A 98 -1.75 -6.94 -7.30
C LEU A 98 -3.14 -7.05 -7.92
N SER A 99 -4.17 -6.83 -7.09
CA SER A 99 -5.54 -6.76 -7.56
C SER A 99 -5.72 -5.57 -8.50
N GLN A 100 -6.34 -5.81 -9.65
CA GLN A 100 -6.67 -4.78 -10.65
C GLN A 100 -8.09 -4.24 -10.45
N GLY A 101 -8.72 -4.53 -9.31
CA GLY A 101 -10.10 -4.10 -9.01
C GLY A 101 -11.17 -4.80 -9.85
N LYS A 102 -10.81 -5.85 -10.59
CA LYS A 102 -11.73 -6.69 -11.36
C LYS A 102 -11.77 -8.08 -10.76
N GLY A 103 -12.96 -8.56 -10.40
CA GLY A 103 -13.15 -9.91 -9.87
C GLY A 103 -12.66 -10.08 -8.42
N SER A 104 -12.16 -11.27 -8.12
CA SER A 104 -11.75 -11.70 -6.78
C SER A 104 -10.40 -11.09 -6.36
N GLY A 105 -10.32 -10.68 -5.09
CA GLY A 105 -9.08 -10.31 -4.42
C GLY A 105 -8.28 -11.51 -3.90
N MET A 106 -7.27 -11.22 -3.09
CA MET A 106 -6.20 -12.16 -2.71
C MET A 106 -6.48 -12.92 -1.41
N TRP A 107 -7.63 -12.70 -0.76
CA TRP A 107 -8.06 -13.49 0.41
C TRP A 107 -8.81 -14.75 -0.02
N ALA A 108 -8.21 -15.51 -0.94
CA ALA A 108 -8.68 -16.81 -1.43
C ALA A 108 -7.48 -17.72 -1.73
N GLU A 109 -7.66 -19.03 -1.73
CA GLU A 109 -6.54 -19.96 -1.98
C GLU A 109 -6.04 -19.90 -3.43
N TYR A 110 -6.92 -19.52 -4.36
CA TYR A 110 -6.58 -19.31 -5.77
C TYR A 110 -7.18 -18.01 -6.29
N VAL A 111 -6.42 -17.30 -7.11
CA VAL A 111 -6.85 -16.06 -7.74
C VAL A 111 -6.46 -16.02 -9.21
N VAL A 112 -7.38 -15.57 -10.07
CA VAL A 112 -7.08 -15.25 -11.47
C VAL A 112 -6.68 -13.78 -11.55
N THR A 113 -5.60 -13.50 -12.28
CA THR A 113 -5.15 -12.13 -12.54
C THR A 113 -4.49 -12.03 -13.91
N THR A 114 -4.32 -10.80 -14.40
CA THR A 114 -3.72 -10.55 -15.72
C THR A 114 -2.23 -10.83 -15.70
N ALA A 115 -1.72 -11.52 -16.73
CA ALA A 115 -0.29 -11.77 -16.87
C ALA A 115 0.52 -10.47 -17.01
N MET A 116 -0.10 -9.42 -17.55
CA MET A 116 0.46 -8.07 -17.64
C MET A 116 -0.18 -7.17 -16.58
N GLY A 117 0.65 -6.61 -15.70
CA GLY A 117 0.24 -5.66 -14.65
C GLY A 117 -0.30 -6.33 -13.38
N GLY A 118 -0.91 -7.51 -13.46
CA GLY A 118 -1.45 -8.24 -12.32
C GLY A 118 -0.43 -9.08 -11.54
N VAL A 119 0.66 -9.50 -12.18
CA VAL A 119 1.73 -10.29 -11.57
C VAL A 119 3.13 -9.79 -11.91
N LEU A 120 4.05 -9.94 -10.96
CA LEU A 120 5.47 -9.72 -11.16
C LEU A 120 6.28 -10.89 -10.58
N PRO A 121 7.31 -11.40 -11.27
CA PRO A 121 8.06 -12.55 -10.81
C PRO A 121 8.93 -12.21 -9.60
N LEU A 122 8.93 -13.09 -8.60
CA LEU A 122 9.76 -12.96 -7.42
C LEU A 122 11.12 -13.63 -7.63
N HIS A 123 12.18 -12.94 -7.23
CA HIS A 123 13.52 -13.51 -7.15
C HIS A 123 13.55 -14.65 -6.13
N ARG A 124 14.40 -15.66 -6.38
CA ARG A 124 14.51 -16.87 -5.53
C ARG A 124 14.78 -16.58 -4.05
N SER A 125 15.49 -15.48 -3.76
CA SER A 125 15.82 -15.06 -2.39
C SER A 125 14.68 -14.37 -1.64
N VAL A 126 13.60 -13.97 -2.31
CA VAL A 126 12.44 -13.33 -1.66
C VAL A 126 11.46 -14.41 -1.22
N SER A 127 11.13 -14.46 0.08
CA SER A 127 10.12 -15.38 0.60
C SER A 127 8.73 -15.00 0.07
N LEU A 128 7.77 -15.93 0.12
CA LEU A 128 6.40 -15.63 -0.29
C LEU A 128 5.75 -14.63 0.68
N GLU A 129 6.06 -14.68 1.97
CA GLU A 129 5.58 -13.70 2.94
C GLU A 129 6.04 -12.28 2.60
N GLN A 130 7.33 -12.08 2.30
CA GLN A 130 7.83 -10.76 1.88
C GLN A 130 7.29 -10.37 0.51
N GLY A 131 7.21 -11.32 -0.42
CA GLY A 131 6.60 -11.11 -1.73
C GLY A 131 5.13 -10.69 -1.64
N ALA A 132 4.41 -11.12 -0.61
CA ALA A 132 3.00 -10.74 -0.45
C ALA A 132 2.81 -9.27 -0.07
N MET A 133 3.85 -8.64 0.51
CA MET A 133 3.83 -7.26 1.00
C MET A 133 4.58 -6.31 0.07
N SER A 134 4.84 -6.74 -1.17
CA SER A 134 5.85 -6.13 -2.03
C SER A 134 5.32 -5.19 -3.11
N MET A 135 4.01 -5.18 -3.36
CA MET A 135 3.42 -4.43 -4.46
C MET A 135 2.93 -3.06 -4.00
N ILE A 136 2.10 -2.99 -2.95
CA ILE A 136 1.43 -1.74 -2.58
C ILE A 136 2.39 -0.78 -1.88
N ASN A 137 2.88 -1.15 -0.70
CA ASN A 137 3.69 -0.24 0.10
C ASN A 137 5.07 0.07 -0.52
N PRO A 138 5.86 -0.93 -0.96
CA PRO A 138 7.18 -0.66 -1.54
C PRO A 138 7.17 0.15 -2.83
N LEU A 139 6.20 -0.09 -3.72
CA LEU A 139 6.08 0.69 -4.96
C LEU A 139 5.55 2.10 -4.67
N THR A 140 4.66 2.27 -3.69
CA THR A 140 4.22 3.61 -3.24
C THR A 140 5.38 4.40 -2.63
N ALA A 141 6.20 3.79 -1.78
CA ALA A 141 7.39 4.44 -1.21
C ALA A 141 8.38 4.86 -2.32
N SER A 142 8.58 3.99 -3.31
CA SER A 142 9.42 4.28 -4.47
C SER A 142 8.85 5.42 -5.32
N ALA A 143 7.52 5.46 -5.50
CA ALA A 143 6.84 6.53 -6.21
C ALA A 143 7.01 7.88 -5.50
N PHE A 144 6.83 7.93 -4.18
CA PHE A 144 6.99 9.17 -3.41
C PHE A 144 8.41 9.72 -3.52
N LEU A 145 9.42 8.86 -3.40
CA LEU A 145 10.81 9.27 -3.64
C LEU A 145 11.01 9.81 -5.06
N GLU A 146 10.46 9.12 -6.08
CA GLU A 146 10.61 9.55 -7.46
C GLU A 146 9.92 10.89 -7.73
N ILE A 147 8.72 11.10 -7.20
CA ILE A 147 7.99 12.37 -7.27
C ILE A 147 8.79 13.48 -6.60
N ALA A 148 9.32 13.24 -5.40
CA ALA A 148 10.15 14.20 -4.68
C ALA A 148 11.39 14.59 -5.51
N LYS A 149 12.14 13.60 -6.01
CA LYS A 149 13.36 13.84 -6.80
C LYS A 149 13.09 14.54 -8.13
N LYS A 150 12.03 14.15 -8.85
CA LYS A 150 11.64 14.79 -10.12
C LYS A 150 11.18 16.23 -9.92
N GLY A 151 10.52 16.52 -8.79
CA GLY A 151 10.16 17.89 -8.40
C GLY A 151 11.32 18.71 -7.82
N GLY A 152 12.54 18.15 -7.72
CA GLY A 152 13.69 18.84 -7.15
C GLY A 152 13.64 19.00 -5.63
N HIS A 153 12.68 18.37 -4.95
CA HIS A 153 12.49 18.51 -3.50
C HIS A 153 13.61 17.82 -2.72
N LYS A 154 14.20 18.54 -1.76
CA LYS A 154 15.16 18.00 -0.79
C LYS A 154 14.50 17.52 0.49
N THR A 155 13.34 18.05 0.81
CA THR A 155 12.55 17.70 1.99
C THR A 155 11.10 17.45 1.60
N ILE A 156 10.49 16.43 2.19
CA ILE A 156 9.05 16.16 2.10
C ILE A 156 8.43 16.11 3.49
N VAL A 157 7.14 16.44 3.59
CA VAL A 157 6.32 16.16 4.79
C VAL A 157 5.56 14.86 4.56
N LEU A 158 5.47 14.01 5.56
CA LEU A 158 4.72 12.75 5.49
C LEU A 158 3.87 12.56 6.74
N THR A 159 2.57 12.41 6.54
CA THR A 159 1.63 12.06 7.63
C THR A 159 1.49 10.56 7.80
N ALA A 160 0.98 10.14 8.96
CA ALA A 160 0.95 8.73 9.36
C ALA A 160 2.33 8.05 9.21
N ALA A 161 3.39 8.78 9.55
CA ALA A 161 4.78 8.40 9.23
C ALA A 161 5.24 7.11 9.92
N ALA A 162 4.63 6.74 11.05
CA ALA A 162 4.91 5.48 11.74
C ALA A 162 4.23 4.25 11.11
N SER A 163 3.40 4.42 10.08
CA SER A 163 2.83 3.29 9.32
C SER A 163 3.93 2.47 8.63
N SER A 164 3.62 1.23 8.21
CA SER A 164 4.58 0.42 7.45
C SER A 164 5.06 1.13 6.17
N LEU A 165 4.19 1.90 5.50
CA LEU A 165 4.58 2.71 4.35
C LEU A 165 5.52 3.85 4.78
N GLY A 166 5.15 4.60 5.82
CA GLY A 166 5.94 5.75 6.25
C GLY A 166 7.34 5.40 6.73
N GLN A 167 7.50 4.26 7.43
CA GLN A 167 8.81 3.74 7.80
C GLN A 167 9.66 3.38 6.56
N MET A 168 9.06 2.82 5.51
CA MET A 168 9.78 2.57 4.24
C MET A 168 10.19 3.87 3.56
N VAL A 169 9.29 4.86 3.50
CA VAL A 169 9.58 6.18 2.93
C VAL A 169 10.74 6.83 3.68
N ASN A 170 10.72 6.81 5.01
CA ASN A 170 11.78 7.38 5.84
C ASN A 170 13.15 6.73 5.53
N ARG A 171 13.25 5.39 5.57
CA ARG A 171 14.50 4.69 5.23
C ARG A 171 14.95 4.96 3.80
N LEU A 172 14.03 4.88 2.84
CA LEU A 172 14.32 5.06 1.43
C LEU A 172 14.77 6.49 1.10
N CYS A 173 14.05 7.50 1.56
CA CYS A 173 14.39 8.91 1.36
C CYS A 173 15.75 9.26 1.99
N ARG A 174 16.00 8.82 3.23
CA ARG A 174 17.29 9.02 3.90
C ARG A 174 18.45 8.41 3.12
N SER A 175 18.31 7.18 2.64
CA SER A 175 19.34 6.52 1.81
C SER A 175 19.61 7.23 0.48
N GLN A 176 18.77 8.20 0.10
CA GLN A 176 18.81 8.92 -1.17
C GLN A 176 18.97 10.43 -0.99
N GLY A 177 19.27 10.90 0.23
CA GLY A 177 19.50 12.31 0.53
C GLY A 177 18.26 13.18 0.47
N VAL A 178 17.06 12.61 0.66
CA VAL A 178 15.80 13.35 0.82
C VAL A 178 15.41 13.30 2.30
N GLN A 179 15.24 14.46 2.93
CA GLN A 179 14.79 14.56 4.31
C GLN A 179 13.26 14.37 4.39
N VAL A 180 12.78 13.81 5.50
CA VAL A 180 11.35 13.62 5.78
C VAL A 180 11.02 14.31 7.10
N ILE A 181 10.06 15.22 7.06
CA ILE A 181 9.36 15.75 8.24
C ILE A 181 8.23 14.77 8.54
N ASN A 182 8.39 13.99 9.61
CA ASN A 182 7.50 12.87 9.92
C ASN A 182 6.41 13.32 10.89
N VAL A 183 5.14 13.30 10.45
CA VAL A 183 4.00 13.59 11.33
C VAL A 183 3.41 12.29 11.85
N VAL A 184 3.35 12.17 13.17
CA VAL A 184 2.77 11.05 13.93
C VAL A 184 1.75 11.58 14.94
N ARG A 185 1.06 10.71 15.69
CA ARG A 185 0.00 11.12 16.62
C ARG A 185 0.18 10.62 18.07
N ARG A 186 1.31 9.97 18.36
CA ARG A 186 1.61 9.34 19.66
C ARG A 186 3.11 9.40 19.94
N GLU A 187 3.48 9.62 21.20
CA GLU A 187 4.89 9.69 21.62
C GLU A 187 5.66 8.38 21.35
N ALA A 188 5.03 7.22 21.54
CA ALA A 188 5.66 5.93 21.19
C ALA A 188 6.05 5.83 19.70
N GLN A 189 5.35 6.56 18.82
CA GLN A 189 5.68 6.61 17.39
C GLN A 189 6.85 7.57 17.12
N VAL A 190 7.01 8.61 17.94
CA VAL A 190 8.17 9.52 17.91
C VAL A 190 9.44 8.73 18.24
N ALA A 191 9.44 8.00 19.35
CA ALA A 191 10.55 7.15 19.78
C ALA A 191 10.94 6.13 18.69
N LEU A 192 9.95 5.41 18.13
CA LEU A 192 10.15 4.44 17.05
C LEU A 192 10.85 5.05 15.83
N LEU A 193 10.40 6.21 15.35
CA LEU A 193 10.98 6.82 14.16
C LEU A 193 12.36 7.41 14.42
N LYS A 194 12.60 7.97 15.62
CA LYS A 194 13.92 8.44 16.05
C LYS A 194 14.93 7.29 16.14
N GLU A 195 14.54 6.13 16.69
CA GLU A 195 15.37 4.92 16.72
C GLU A 195 15.76 4.46 15.30
N GLN A 196 14.85 4.62 14.33
CA GLN A 196 15.12 4.36 12.91
C GLN A 196 15.98 5.42 12.23
N GLY A 197 16.36 6.48 12.94
CA GLY A 197 17.20 7.58 12.47
C GLY A 197 16.46 8.70 11.73
N ALA A 198 15.14 8.85 11.95
CA ALA A 198 14.41 10.03 11.50
C ALA A 198 14.97 11.29 12.18
N ALA A 199 15.25 12.33 11.40
CA ALA A 199 15.79 13.59 11.93
C ALA A 199 14.68 14.48 12.52
N ILE A 200 13.53 14.57 11.84
CA ILE A 200 12.43 15.45 12.23
C ILE A 200 11.17 14.59 12.39
N VAL A 201 10.64 14.54 13.62
CA VAL A 201 9.42 13.81 13.95
C VAL A 201 8.56 14.69 14.85
N LEU A 202 7.35 14.99 14.39
CA LEU A 202 6.40 15.89 15.04
C LEU A 202 5.17 15.09 15.46
N ASN A 203 4.71 15.30 16.69
CA ASN A 203 3.51 14.66 17.22
C ASN A 203 2.32 15.62 17.09
N SER A 204 1.35 15.27 16.25
CA SER A 204 0.16 16.09 15.95
C SER A 204 -0.82 16.22 17.10
N SER A 205 -0.54 15.60 18.25
CA SER A 205 -1.36 15.67 19.46
C SER A 205 -0.83 16.70 20.46
N GLU A 206 0.33 17.32 20.20
CA GLU A 206 0.91 18.37 21.05
C GLU A 206 0.29 19.74 20.75
N ASP A 207 0.17 20.58 21.76
CA ASP A 207 -0.50 21.89 21.67
C ASP A 207 0.20 22.87 20.70
N ASP A 208 1.51 22.74 20.54
CA ASP A 208 2.35 23.60 19.69
C ASP A 208 2.66 22.97 18.31
N PHE A 209 1.97 21.88 17.95
CA PHE A 209 2.23 21.15 16.71
C PHE A 209 2.21 22.03 15.46
N ASP A 210 1.23 22.92 15.32
CA ASP A 210 1.09 23.77 14.12
C ASP A 210 2.31 24.69 13.96
N GLN A 211 2.81 25.26 15.06
CA GLN A 211 4.01 26.09 15.06
C GLN A 211 5.25 25.25 14.73
N GLN A 212 5.40 24.07 15.36
CA GLN A 212 6.52 23.17 15.06
C GLN A 212 6.54 22.72 13.60
N LEU A 213 5.37 22.43 13.02
CA LEU A 213 5.23 22.02 11.63
C LEU A 213 5.61 23.15 10.69
N HIS A 214 5.10 24.36 10.93
CA HIS A 214 5.46 25.56 10.17
C HIS A 214 6.98 25.80 10.20
N ASP A 215 7.57 25.84 11.39
CA ASP A 215 9.00 26.12 11.54
C ASP A 215 9.87 25.05 10.87
N ALA A 216 9.51 23.77 11.02
CA ALA A 216 10.20 22.69 10.33
C ALA A 216 10.10 22.79 8.81
N CYS A 217 8.92 23.13 8.27
CA CYS A 217 8.72 23.27 6.83
C CYS A 217 9.55 24.42 6.25
N HIS A 218 9.57 25.58 6.93
CA HIS A 218 10.32 26.75 6.49
C HIS A 218 11.84 26.57 6.66
N GLN A 219 12.31 25.99 7.77
CA GLN A 219 13.73 25.74 7.99
C GLN A 219 14.31 24.72 6.99
N ALA A 220 13.50 23.75 6.57
CA ALA A 220 13.94 22.68 5.66
C ALA A 220 13.52 22.90 4.19
N ASP A 221 12.94 24.06 3.86
CA ASP A 221 12.37 24.40 2.54
C ASP A 221 11.47 23.27 1.98
N ALA A 222 10.63 22.70 2.83
CA ALA A 222 9.73 21.62 2.45
C ALA A 222 8.55 22.17 1.65
N ARG A 223 8.43 21.78 0.37
CA ARG A 223 7.35 22.25 -0.55
C ARG A 223 6.44 21.14 -1.06
N LEU A 224 6.61 19.93 -0.55
CA LEU A 224 5.82 18.76 -0.93
C LEU A 224 5.41 17.97 0.31
N ALA A 225 4.11 17.76 0.50
CA ALA A 225 3.58 16.89 1.52
C ALA A 225 2.82 15.70 0.92
N PHE A 226 2.94 14.53 1.56
CA PHE A 226 2.11 13.37 1.31
C PHE A 226 1.15 13.16 2.48
N ASP A 227 -0.15 13.30 2.20
CA ASP A 227 -1.21 13.27 3.20
C ASP A 227 -2.02 11.97 3.15
N ALA A 228 -1.98 11.21 4.23
CA ALA A 228 -2.72 9.98 4.44
C ALA A 228 -4.00 10.20 5.26
N VAL A 229 -4.09 11.34 5.96
CA VAL A 229 -5.11 11.63 6.98
C VAL A 229 -6.28 12.36 6.35
N ALA A 230 -6.01 13.32 5.46
CA ALA A 230 -6.99 14.23 4.88
C ALA A 230 -7.67 15.14 5.94
N GLY A 231 -8.87 15.67 5.65
CA GLY A 231 -9.62 16.48 6.60
C GLY A 231 -8.88 17.75 7.05
N ALA A 232 -8.87 17.98 8.37
CA ALA A 232 -8.17 19.09 9.01
C ALA A 232 -6.63 19.01 8.85
N MET A 233 -6.06 17.81 8.76
CA MET A 233 -4.61 17.66 8.56
C MET A 233 -4.17 18.23 7.20
N THR A 234 -4.98 18.10 6.15
CA THR A 234 -4.68 18.76 4.86
C THR A 234 -4.59 20.27 5.02
N ARG A 235 -5.48 20.87 5.82
CA ARG A 235 -5.48 22.31 6.11
C ARG A 235 -4.22 22.70 6.89
N GLN A 236 -3.89 21.99 7.96
CA GLN A 236 -2.68 22.24 8.76
C GLN A 236 -1.40 22.14 7.92
N LEU A 237 -1.31 21.15 7.02
CA LEU A 237 -0.21 21.04 6.07
C LEU A 237 -0.15 22.24 5.12
N LEU A 238 -1.30 22.68 4.60
CA LEU A 238 -1.35 23.86 3.73
C LEU A 238 -0.93 25.12 4.48
N ASP A 239 -1.44 25.37 5.69
CA ASP A 239 -1.07 26.55 6.49
C ASP A 239 0.44 26.55 6.83
N ALA A 240 1.05 25.38 7.08
CA ALA A 240 2.44 25.27 7.49
C ALA A 240 3.48 25.27 6.37
N LEU A 241 3.10 24.86 5.15
CA LEU A 241 4.03 24.83 4.01
C LEU A 241 4.30 26.25 3.47
N PRO A 242 5.49 26.53 2.90
CA PRO A 242 5.75 27.79 2.19
C PRO A 242 4.83 27.99 0.98
N GLU A 243 4.78 29.19 0.42
CA GLU A 243 4.13 29.47 -0.88
C GLU A 243 4.65 28.54 -2.01
N HIS A 244 3.86 28.37 -3.07
CA HIS A 244 4.19 27.49 -4.21
C HIS A 244 4.41 26.01 -3.81
N SER A 245 3.70 25.55 -2.77
CA SER A 245 3.81 24.18 -2.26
C SER A 245 2.68 23.28 -2.71
N ARG A 246 2.87 21.96 -2.58
CA ARG A 246 1.87 20.96 -2.95
C ARG A 246 1.60 19.96 -1.84
N VAL A 247 0.32 19.70 -1.58
CA VAL A 247 -0.15 18.57 -0.75
C VAL A 247 -0.74 17.49 -1.66
N THR A 248 -0.16 16.29 -1.61
CA THR A 248 -0.64 15.12 -2.34
C THR A 248 -1.37 14.18 -1.39
N VAL A 249 -2.70 14.15 -1.49
CA VAL A 249 -3.56 13.25 -0.71
C VAL A 249 -3.54 11.85 -1.33
N TYR A 250 -3.20 10.83 -0.54
CA TYR A 250 -3.10 9.44 -1.01
C TYR A 250 -3.94 8.45 -0.19
N SER A 251 -4.57 8.91 0.89
CA SER A 251 -5.50 8.15 1.73
C SER A 251 -6.42 9.13 2.48
N CYS A 252 -7.47 8.61 3.12
CA CYS A 252 -8.43 9.39 3.90
C CYS A 252 -8.70 8.71 5.26
N LEU A 253 -7.71 8.70 6.15
CA LEU A 253 -7.84 8.05 7.47
C LEU A 253 -8.77 8.79 8.44
N SER A 254 -9.04 10.08 8.20
CA SER A 254 -10.01 10.87 8.97
C SER A 254 -11.46 10.65 8.54
N TYR A 255 -11.70 10.03 7.38
CA TYR A 255 -13.01 9.96 6.72
C TYR A 255 -13.63 11.32 6.37
N GLU A 256 -12.84 12.40 6.44
CA GLU A 256 -13.25 13.75 6.04
C GLU A 256 -12.63 14.17 4.72
N ALA A 257 -13.38 14.91 3.91
CA ALA A 257 -12.84 15.55 2.71
C ALA A 257 -11.68 16.49 3.08
N PRO A 258 -10.60 16.56 2.26
CA PRO A 258 -9.49 17.48 2.51
C PRO A 258 -9.99 18.92 2.61
N LYS A 259 -9.64 19.61 3.70
CA LYS A 259 -10.03 21.00 3.92
C LYS A 259 -9.02 21.92 3.24
N VAL A 260 -9.49 22.79 2.35
CA VAL A 260 -8.65 23.70 1.55
C VAL A 260 -9.27 25.10 1.59
N GLY A 261 -8.50 26.08 2.05
CA GLY A 261 -8.90 27.50 2.01
C GLY A 261 -8.57 28.14 0.66
N PRO A 262 -9.39 29.09 0.17
CA PRO A 262 -9.16 29.77 -1.12
C PRO A 262 -7.89 30.63 -1.12
N ASP A 263 -7.48 31.13 0.03
CA ASP A 263 -6.23 31.83 0.29
C ASP A 263 -5.00 31.02 -0.15
N HIS A 264 -4.92 29.74 0.26
CA HIS A 264 -3.83 28.87 -0.17
C HIS A 264 -3.73 28.75 -1.69
N LEU A 265 -4.88 28.71 -2.37
CA LEU A 265 -4.92 28.45 -3.82
C LEU A 265 -4.67 29.72 -4.63
N ILE A 266 -5.29 30.84 -4.22
CA ILE A 266 -5.29 32.08 -5.00
C ILE A 266 -4.09 32.95 -4.67
N PHE A 267 -3.75 33.10 -3.39
CA PHE A 267 -2.75 34.07 -2.93
C PHE A 267 -1.39 33.44 -2.64
N GLU A 268 -1.35 32.17 -2.28
CA GLU A 268 -0.10 31.45 -1.94
C GLU A 268 0.35 30.47 -3.05
N ASP A 269 -0.44 30.33 -4.13
CA ASP A 269 -0.19 29.43 -5.27
C ASP A 269 0.13 27.98 -4.82
N LYS A 270 -0.54 27.52 -3.76
CA LYS A 270 -0.45 26.13 -3.30
C LYS A 270 -1.42 25.25 -4.08
N ALA A 271 -1.08 23.97 -4.19
CA ALA A 271 -1.90 22.99 -4.89
C ALA A 271 -2.23 21.77 -4.02
N VAL A 272 -3.44 21.22 -4.22
CA VAL A 272 -3.84 19.93 -3.67
C VAL A 272 -4.14 18.97 -4.81
N ASN A 273 -3.52 17.78 -4.80
CA ASN A 273 -3.79 16.73 -5.78
C ASN A 273 -3.89 15.34 -5.14
N GLY A 274 -4.27 14.35 -5.93
CA GLY A 274 -4.38 12.95 -5.49
C GLY A 274 -3.20 12.10 -5.95
N PHE A 275 -2.89 11.04 -5.20
CA PHE A 275 -2.05 9.94 -5.65
C PHE A 275 -2.78 8.60 -5.54
N TRP A 276 -2.69 7.80 -6.61
CA TRP A 276 -3.13 6.42 -6.60
C TRP A 276 -2.12 5.55 -7.36
N LEU A 277 -1.62 4.50 -6.71
CA LEU A 277 -0.56 3.64 -7.24
C LEU A 277 -0.90 3.03 -8.62
N GLY A 278 -2.13 2.54 -8.80
CA GLY A 278 -2.56 1.92 -10.06
C GLY A 278 -2.42 2.87 -11.26
N PRO A 279 -3.09 4.03 -11.26
CA PRO A 279 -2.90 5.06 -12.28
C PRO A 279 -1.45 5.51 -12.47
N TRP A 280 -0.67 5.65 -11.39
CA TRP A 280 0.74 6.01 -11.48
C TRP A 280 1.57 4.94 -12.23
N MET A 281 1.33 3.66 -11.96
CA MET A 281 1.96 2.54 -12.68
C MET A 281 1.48 2.45 -14.14
N ASN A 282 0.22 2.75 -14.43
CA ASN A 282 -0.33 2.69 -15.78
C ASN A 282 0.28 3.74 -16.72
N ASN A 283 0.82 4.83 -16.18
CA ASN A 283 1.57 5.82 -16.95
C ASN A 283 3.01 5.37 -17.27
N MET A 284 3.42 4.18 -16.84
CA MET A 284 4.74 3.62 -17.13
C MET A 284 4.68 2.61 -18.26
N ASN A 285 5.74 2.60 -19.08
CA ASN A 285 5.96 1.51 -20.02
C ASN A 285 6.52 0.27 -19.30
N LEU A 286 6.52 -0.87 -20.01
CA LEU A 286 6.98 -2.15 -19.46
C LEU A 286 8.42 -2.09 -18.91
N LEU A 287 9.33 -1.39 -19.59
CA LEU A 287 10.72 -1.28 -19.15
C LEU A 287 10.82 -0.53 -17.81
N GLN A 288 10.07 0.56 -17.65
CA GLN A 288 10.00 1.31 -16.40
C GLN A 288 9.46 0.46 -15.25
N ILE A 289 8.37 -0.28 -15.48
CA ILE A 289 7.79 -1.22 -14.48
C ILE A 289 8.82 -2.28 -14.08
N LEU A 290 9.52 -2.88 -15.05
CA LEU A 290 10.53 -3.90 -14.77
C LEU A 290 11.73 -3.34 -14.00
N MET A 291 12.19 -2.13 -14.31
CA MET A 291 13.28 -1.46 -13.58
C MET A 291 12.87 -1.11 -12.15
N LEU A 292 11.68 -0.53 -11.98
CA LEU A 292 11.10 -0.23 -10.68
C LEU A 292 10.98 -1.50 -9.85
N TRP A 293 10.41 -2.56 -10.41
CA TRP A 293 10.26 -3.84 -9.74
C TRP A 293 11.60 -4.45 -9.34
N ARG A 294 12.58 -4.48 -10.25
CA ARG A 294 13.93 -4.98 -9.97
C ARG A 294 14.60 -4.20 -8.83
N ARG A 295 14.42 -2.88 -8.80
CA ARG A 295 14.93 -2.04 -7.70
C ARG A 295 14.21 -2.38 -6.41
N ALA A 296 12.87 -2.43 -6.41
CA ALA A 296 12.08 -2.75 -5.23
C ALA A 296 12.52 -4.10 -4.63
N GLN A 297 12.67 -5.15 -5.45
CA GLN A 297 13.13 -6.47 -4.98
C GLN A 297 14.51 -6.45 -4.32
N ARG A 298 15.43 -5.61 -4.79
CA ARG A 298 16.76 -5.47 -4.15
C ARG A 298 16.69 -4.81 -2.79
N LEU A 299 15.77 -3.85 -2.64
CA LEU A 299 15.61 -3.08 -1.40
C LEU A 299 14.66 -3.75 -0.40
N MET A 300 13.95 -4.83 -0.78
CA MET A 300 13.02 -5.55 0.11
C MET A 300 13.69 -6.16 1.34
N ALA A 301 15.00 -6.44 1.30
CA ALA A 301 15.73 -6.95 2.46
C ALA A 301 16.15 -5.85 3.45
N VAL A 302 16.06 -4.58 3.04
CA VAL A 302 16.64 -3.42 3.73
C VAL A 302 15.62 -2.28 3.78
N GLU A 303 15.71 -1.25 2.94
CA GLU A 303 14.88 -0.03 3.05
C GLU A 303 13.38 -0.34 2.92
N LEU A 304 13.01 -1.29 2.06
CA LEU A 304 11.62 -1.67 1.78
C LEU A 304 11.15 -2.91 2.56
N LYS A 305 11.91 -3.36 3.57
CA LYS A 305 11.53 -4.50 4.40
C LYS A 305 10.24 -4.22 5.17
N SER A 306 9.33 -5.20 5.17
CA SER A 306 8.16 -5.24 6.05
C SER A 306 8.39 -6.22 7.19
N GLU A 307 8.08 -5.80 8.42
CA GLU A 307 7.99 -6.72 9.55
C GLU A 307 6.63 -7.41 9.56
N VAL A 308 6.61 -8.72 9.81
CA VAL A 308 5.38 -9.50 9.98
C VAL A 308 5.12 -9.63 11.48
N ARG A 309 4.03 -9.00 11.95
CA ARG A 309 3.62 -9.02 13.35
C ARG A 309 2.88 -10.30 13.71
N ALA A 310 2.03 -10.77 12.81
CA ALA A 310 1.22 -11.97 13.01
C ALA A 310 0.79 -12.58 11.68
N GLN A 311 0.42 -13.86 11.72
CA GLN A 311 -0.12 -14.60 10.60
C GLN A 311 -1.39 -15.33 11.06
N TYR A 312 -2.45 -15.25 10.27
CA TYR A 312 -3.73 -15.88 10.55
C TYR A 312 -4.15 -16.77 9.38
N PRO A 313 -4.80 -17.91 9.63
CA PRO A 313 -5.48 -18.65 8.58
C PRO A 313 -6.70 -17.86 8.09
N PHE A 314 -7.19 -18.13 6.88
CA PHE A 314 -8.41 -17.48 6.35
C PHE A 314 -9.64 -17.64 7.26
N GLN A 315 -9.74 -18.73 8.02
CA GLN A 315 -10.82 -18.96 8.99
C GLN A 315 -10.85 -17.92 10.12
N GLU A 316 -9.72 -17.25 10.38
CA GLU A 316 -9.61 -16.19 11.37
C GLU A 316 -9.56 -14.79 10.71
N ALA A 317 -10.00 -14.63 9.47
CA ALA A 317 -9.89 -13.36 8.74
C ALA A 317 -10.53 -12.17 9.47
N LYS A 318 -11.73 -12.35 10.04
CA LYS A 318 -12.40 -11.33 10.86
C LYS A 318 -11.53 -10.90 12.04
N LYS A 319 -11.00 -11.86 12.80
CA LYS A 319 -10.13 -11.60 13.95
C LYS A 319 -8.83 -10.93 13.52
N ALA A 320 -8.22 -11.37 12.43
CA ALA A 320 -7.01 -10.76 11.88
C ALA A 320 -7.21 -9.28 11.52
N VAL A 321 -8.37 -8.93 10.94
CA VAL A 321 -8.72 -7.53 10.64
C VAL A 321 -8.96 -6.73 11.91
N GLN A 322 -9.65 -7.28 12.90
CA GLN A 322 -9.86 -6.64 14.21
C GLN A 322 -8.52 -6.40 14.95
N ASP A 323 -7.62 -7.37 14.93
CA ASP A 323 -6.27 -7.27 15.50
C ASP A 323 -5.38 -6.28 14.75
N TYR A 324 -5.62 -6.09 13.44
CA TYR A 324 -4.96 -5.04 12.67
C TYR A 324 -5.49 -3.65 13.02
N LEU A 325 -6.81 -3.49 13.16
CA LEU A 325 -7.47 -2.23 13.52
C LEU A 325 -7.05 -1.73 14.91
N SER A 326 -6.92 -2.64 15.89
CA SER A 326 -6.51 -2.27 17.26
C SER A 326 -5.09 -1.69 17.31
N GLN A 327 -4.21 -2.13 16.41
CA GLN A 327 -2.84 -1.66 16.33
C GLN A 327 -2.29 -1.76 14.89
N MET A 328 -2.44 -0.67 14.14
CA MET A 328 -1.94 -0.58 12.75
C MET A 328 -0.42 -0.29 12.66
N THR A 329 0.24 0.00 13.79
CA THR A 329 1.69 0.25 13.89
C THR A 329 2.42 -0.97 14.45
N GLY A 330 3.60 -1.31 13.93
CA GLY A 330 4.41 -2.42 14.46
C GLY A 330 4.46 -3.68 13.58
N GLY A 331 4.04 -3.58 12.33
CA GLY A 331 4.20 -4.64 11.33
C GLY A 331 2.88 -5.02 10.64
N LYS A 332 3.01 -5.82 9.59
CA LYS A 332 1.90 -6.34 8.80
C LYS A 332 1.30 -7.58 9.46
N ILE A 333 0.00 -7.74 9.27
CA ILE A 333 -0.69 -9.01 9.53
C ILE A 333 -0.89 -9.68 8.17
N LEU A 334 -0.56 -10.97 8.09
CA LEU A 334 -0.77 -11.79 6.90
C LEU A 334 -1.94 -12.76 7.10
N LEU A 335 -2.76 -12.88 6.08
CA LEU A 335 -3.70 -13.96 5.90
C LEU A 335 -3.08 -15.04 5.01
N LYS A 336 -3.21 -16.30 5.44
CA LYS A 336 -2.64 -17.46 4.73
C LYS A 336 -3.71 -18.53 4.48
N PRO A 337 -3.71 -19.15 3.29
CA PRO A 337 -4.33 -20.45 3.06
C PRO A 337 -3.82 -21.50 4.05
N LYS A 338 -4.62 -22.54 4.29
CA LYS A 338 -4.17 -23.73 5.04
C LYS A 338 -3.15 -24.54 4.25
#